data_AF-A0A1F4JU79-F1
#
_entry.id   AF-A0A1F4JU79-F1
#
_cell.length_a   1.000
_cell.length_b   1.000
_cell.length_c   1.000
_cell.angle_alpha   90.00
_cell.angle_beta   90.00
_cell.angle_gamma   90.00
#
_symmetry.space_group_name_H-M   'P 1'
#
loop_
_entity.id
_entity.type
_entity.pdbx_description
1 polymer ?
#
loop_
_entity_poly.entity_id
_entity_poly.type
_entity_poly.pdbx_seq_one_letter_code
_entity_poly.pdbx_strand_id
1 'polypeptide(L)'
;MITDLLFYEASGGLGEFYTTDNGSINLLQQNTGWRTDWTQIIPGNFGGKGLTDLLFYEASTGTGQFYSVDGIGGISLLREYTDWRGSWTHIIPGNFGGDGRTDLLFYDAAARTGEFYTVTGPGQISLLRSHTNWRDSWTQIVPGNFGGNAFTDLLFYDAAAGTGEFYAVNQGQISLLRSHTNWRASWTQIVPGNFGGNSFTDLLFYDAGAGTGEFYTTNQGQISLLHQYTDWRGSWTRIIPGNFGGNSFTDLLFYEAATGTGEFYTTNQGHISLLNQQTNWRRSWTQIVPALFAPLQAVRLHIKVLFTPPSSIASQVSDMREVYVSAGIRVVVVSTEFLNLPQLLDVDVGSCADGFGDNITGDVAELYKNRKGVGSNDLAIYYVRSTNPPFGGCAKYPGDKAGAIVTSNIIKYTLGHEVGHVLGLGHTSNKKRLMFAGQNIDPPPDLNDAEKVKMFLSKYTINL
;
A
#
# COMPACT_ATOMS: atom_id res chain seq x y z
N MET A 1 -9.71 -3.85 1.74
CA MET A 1 -8.85 -2.68 1.97
C MET A 1 -8.86 -1.86 0.70
N ILE A 2 -8.91 -0.52 0.79
CA ILE A 2 -8.85 0.36 -0.39
C ILE A 2 -7.45 0.28 -1.01
N THR A 3 -7.38 0.32 -2.34
CA THR A 3 -6.17 0.21 -3.13
C THR A 3 -5.53 1.58 -3.34
N ASP A 4 -4.24 1.68 -3.07
CA ASP A 4 -3.39 2.81 -3.41
C ASP A 4 -2.75 2.61 -4.79
N LEU A 5 -2.12 3.66 -5.31
CA LEU A 5 -1.55 3.66 -6.66
C LEU A 5 -0.15 4.25 -6.67
N LEU A 6 0.73 3.61 -7.44
CA LEU A 6 2.03 4.17 -7.83
C LEU A 6 1.95 4.50 -9.31
N PHE A 7 2.23 5.75 -9.63
CA PHE A 7 2.38 6.25 -10.97
C PHE A 7 3.86 6.42 -11.26
N TYR A 8 4.35 5.82 -12.34
CA TYR A 8 5.72 5.94 -12.78
C TYR A 8 5.78 6.52 -14.19
N GLU A 9 6.63 7.53 -14.37
CA GLU A 9 6.97 8.13 -15.66
C GLU A 9 8.45 7.90 -15.93
N ALA A 10 8.72 7.03 -16.90
CA ALA A 10 10.08 6.69 -17.32
C ALA A 10 10.86 7.89 -17.84
N SER A 11 10.27 8.71 -18.72
CA SER A 11 10.97 9.84 -19.36
C SER A 11 11.48 10.90 -18.38
N GLY A 12 10.81 11.05 -17.23
CA GLY A 12 11.17 12.02 -16.20
C GLY A 12 11.86 11.42 -14.98
N GLY A 13 11.96 10.09 -14.88
CA GLY A 13 12.46 9.43 -13.68
C GLY A 13 11.62 9.78 -12.45
N LEU A 14 10.29 9.78 -12.61
CA LEU A 14 9.33 10.28 -11.63
C LEU A 14 8.46 9.14 -11.11
N GLY A 15 8.35 9.05 -9.78
CA GLY A 15 7.42 8.15 -9.09
C GLY A 15 6.49 8.93 -8.16
N GLU A 16 5.19 8.83 -8.34
CA GLU A 16 4.17 9.48 -7.51
C GLU A 16 3.30 8.41 -6.83
N PHE A 17 3.24 8.44 -5.50
CA PHE A 17 2.42 7.54 -4.69
C PHE A 17 1.13 8.25 -4.31
N TYR A 18 0.00 7.56 -4.43
CA TYR A 18 -1.32 8.11 -4.16
C TYR A 18 -2.13 7.18 -3.28
N THR A 19 -2.85 7.75 -2.32
CA THR A 19 -4.01 7.06 -1.72
C THR A 19 -5.23 7.28 -2.58
N THR A 20 -6.16 6.33 -2.55
CA THR A 20 -7.48 6.51 -3.12
C THR A 20 -8.58 6.51 -2.06
N ASP A 21 -9.66 7.22 -2.33
CA ASP A 21 -10.91 7.17 -1.56
C ASP A 21 -12.07 7.44 -2.52
N ASN A 22 -12.91 6.43 -2.75
CA ASN A 22 -14.04 6.49 -3.67
C ASN A 22 -13.64 7.08 -5.04
N GLY A 23 -12.51 6.61 -5.58
CA GLY A 23 -11.96 7.07 -6.86
C GLY A 23 -11.38 8.50 -6.86
N SER A 24 -11.42 9.22 -5.74
CA SER A 24 -10.59 10.40 -5.53
C SER A 24 -9.16 9.96 -5.24
N ILE A 25 -8.16 10.72 -5.68
CA ILE A 25 -6.75 10.43 -5.38
C ILE A 25 -6.11 11.58 -4.61
N ASN A 26 -5.26 11.24 -3.65
CA ASN A 26 -4.47 12.20 -2.87
C ASN A 26 -3.00 11.83 -2.93
N LEU A 27 -2.16 12.78 -3.37
CA LEU A 27 -0.71 12.56 -3.46
C LEU A 27 -0.15 12.34 -2.05
N LEU A 28 0.50 11.19 -1.87
CA LEU A 28 1.26 10.86 -0.67
C LEU A 28 2.67 11.45 -0.73
N GLN A 29 3.37 11.13 -1.81
CA GLN A 29 4.77 11.45 -2.00
C GLN A 29 5.08 11.48 -3.49
N GLN A 30 5.87 12.48 -3.87
CA GLN A 30 6.52 12.53 -5.17
C GLN A 30 8.01 12.26 -4.99
N ASN A 31 8.55 11.35 -5.78
CA ASN A 31 9.96 11.00 -5.83
C ASN A 31 10.51 11.31 -7.22
N THR A 32 11.55 12.13 -7.29
CA THR A 32 12.22 12.52 -8.53
C THR A 32 13.62 11.92 -8.61
N GLY A 33 14.14 11.76 -9.83
CA GLY A 33 15.50 11.22 -10.04
C GLY A 33 15.57 9.70 -9.95
N TRP A 34 14.42 9.02 -10.08
CA TRP A 34 14.42 7.59 -10.37
C TRP A 34 15.05 7.32 -11.73
N ARG A 35 15.53 6.10 -11.94
CA ARG A 35 16.03 5.69 -13.25
C ARG A 35 14.92 5.80 -14.29
N THR A 36 15.30 6.11 -15.52
CA THR A 36 14.38 6.34 -16.64
C THR A 36 14.08 5.08 -17.43
N ASP A 37 14.69 3.96 -17.06
CA ASP A 37 14.77 2.76 -17.91
C ASP A 37 14.09 1.54 -17.25
N TRP A 38 13.32 1.77 -16.18
CA TRP A 38 12.56 0.70 -15.54
C TRP A 38 11.48 0.18 -16.46
N THR A 39 11.67 -1.04 -16.95
CA THR A 39 10.76 -1.71 -17.88
C THR A 39 9.55 -2.31 -17.18
N GLN A 40 9.69 -2.76 -15.92
CA GLN A 40 8.62 -3.34 -15.13
C GLN A 40 8.76 -2.92 -13.65
N ILE A 41 7.64 -2.58 -13.01
CA ILE A 41 7.52 -2.35 -11.57
C ILE A 41 6.43 -3.29 -11.05
N ILE A 42 6.83 -4.20 -10.18
CA ILE A 42 6.00 -5.30 -9.69
C ILE A 42 5.69 -5.08 -8.21
N PRO A 43 4.41 -5.01 -7.80
CA PRO A 43 4.04 -4.93 -6.39
C PRO A 43 4.10 -6.31 -5.72
N GLY A 44 4.50 -6.36 -4.45
CA GLY A 44 4.48 -7.61 -3.67
C GLY A 44 4.87 -7.41 -2.21
N ASN A 45 4.67 -8.43 -1.38
CA ASN A 45 5.19 -8.47 -0.01
C ASN A 45 6.59 -9.11 -0.03
N PHE A 46 7.62 -8.31 -0.30
CA PHE A 46 9.01 -8.76 -0.45
C PHE A 46 9.86 -8.54 0.80
N GLY A 47 9.49 -7.57 1.64
CA GLY A 47 10.16 -7.17 2.88
C GLY A 47 9.50 -7.72 4.14
N GLY A 48 8.23 -8.14 4.08
CA GLY A 48 7.53 -8.78 5.20
C GLY A 48 6.91 -7.83 6.23
N LYS A 49 6.69 -6.55 5.87
CA LYS A 49 6.20 -5.51 6.81
C LYS A 49 4.68 -5.25 6.73
N GLY A 50 3.95 -6.00 5.90
CA GLY A 50 2.48 -5.90 5.78
C GLY A 50 1.97 -4.81 4.84
N LEU A 51 2.84 -3.91 4.37
CA LEU A 51 2.58 -3.03 3.22
C LEU A 51 3.15 -3.63 1.94
N THR A 52 2.69 -3.12 0.80
CA THR A 52 3.24 -3.48 -0.51
C THR A 52 4.63 -2.89 -0.71
N ASP A 53 5.60 -3.78 -0.91
CA ASP A 53 6.93 -3.50 -1.42
C ASP A 53 6.93 -3.52 -2.97
N LEU A 54 8.05 -3.14 -3.58
CA LEU A 54 8.17 -3.01 -5.03
C LEU A 54 9.43 -3.71 -5.55
N LEU A 55 9.32 -4.40 -6.68
CA LEU A 55 10.44 -4.85 -7.49
C LEU A 55 10.51 -3.99 -8.75
N PHE A 56 11.64 -3.35 -8.98
CA PHE A 56 11.96 -2.61 -10.19
C PHE A 56 12.90 -3.46 -11.05
N TYR A 57 12.55 -3.63 -12.33
CA TYR A 57 13.34 -4.40 -13.28
C TYR A 57 13.64 -3.61 -14.56
N GLU A 58 14.92 -3.63 -14.95
CA GLU A 58 15.43 -3.05 -16.19
C GLU A 58 15.97 -4.16 -17.11
N ALA A 59 15.27 -4.37 -18.22
CA ALA A 59 15.64 -5.38 -19.21
C ALA A 59 16.98 -5.09 -19.93
N SER A 60 17.32 -3.83 -20.19
CA SER A 60 18.53 -3.48 -20.96
C SER A 60 19.84 -3.90 -20.27
N THR A 61 19.85 -3.92 -18.94
CA THR A 61 21.05 -4.28 -18.14
C THR A 61 20.87 -5.55 -17.33
N GLY A 62 19.65 -6.06 -17.18
CA GLY A 62 19.38 -7.18 -16.27
C GLY A 62 19.42 -6.77 -14.79
N THR A 63 19.14 -5.50 -14.48
CA THR A 63 19.11 -5.01 -13.10
C THR A 63 17.74 -5.24 -12.47
N GLY A 64 17.73 -5.85 -11.28
CA GLY A 64 16.55 -6.02 -10.42
C GLY A 64 16.77 -5.41 -9.04
N GLN A 65 15.87 -4.53 -8.60
CA GLN A 65 15.97 -3.85 -7.31
C GLN A 65 14.67 -3.97 -6.50
N PHE A 66 14.78 -4.50 -5.29
CA PHE A 66 13.67 -4.60 -4.33
C PHE A 66 13.67 -3.40 -3.40
N TYR A 67 12.51 -2.81 -3.19
CA TYR A 67 12.31 -1.63 -2.35
C TYR A 67 11.17 -1.86 -1.36
N SER A 68 11.37 -1.45 -0.11
CA SER A 68 10.27 -1.29 0.84
C SER A 68 9.64 0.08 0.72
N VAL A 69 8.34 0.17 1.03
CA VAL A 69 7.58 1.42 1.11
C VAL A 69 7.17 1.68 2.57
N ASP A 70 7.34 2.92 3.02
CA ASP A 70 7.28 3.31 4.44
C ASP A 70 5.88 3.70 4.98
N GLY A 71 4.80 3.46 4.23
CA GLY A 71 3.46 3.90 4.64
C GLY A 71 3.04 5.27 4.11
N ILE A 72 3.99 6.05 3.60
CA ILE A 72 3.77 7.42 3.11
C ILE A 72 4.41 7.67 1.75
N GLY A 73 4.89 6.63 1.06
CA GLY A 73 5.46 6.70 -0.29
C GLY A 73 6.96 6.99 -0.33
N GLY A 74 7.64 7.00 0.82
CA GLY A 74 9.09 6.91 0.88
C GLY A 74 9.53 5.48 0.59
N ILE A 75 10.59 5.32 -0.20
CA ILE A 75 11.14 4.01 -0.58
C ILE A 75 12.55 3.81 -0.04
N SER A 76 12.87 2.57 0.34
CA SER A 76 14.21 2.17 0.80
C SER A 76 14.64 0.87 0.14
N LEU A 77 15.83 0.88 -0.47
CA LEU A 77 16.40 -0.28 -1.14
C LEU A 77 16.60 -1.41 -0.14
N LEU A 78 16.03 -2.57 -0.45
CA LEU A 78 16.18 -3.81 0.30
C LEU A 78 17.31 -4.65 -0.28
N ARG A 79 17.34 -4.78 -1.61
CA ARG A 79 18.30 -5.62 -2.32
C ARG A 79 18.42 -5.22 -3.78
N GLU A 80 19.61 -5.41 -4.32
CA GLU A 80 19.93 -5.20 -5.74
C GLU A 80 20.58 -6.46 -6.32
N TYR A 81 20.24 -6.73 -7.58
CA TYR A 81 20.82 -7.74 -8.46
C TYR A 81 21.18 -7.07 -9.78
N THR A 82 22.39 -7.34 -10.30
CA THR A 82 22.90 -6.73 -11.54
C THR A 82 23.24 -7.79 -12.61
N ASP A 83 22.83 -9.03 -12.39
CA ASP A 83 23.23 -10.21 -13.16
C ASP A 83 22.03 -11.02 -13.66
N TRP A 84 20.81 -10.47 -13.58
CA TRP A 84 19.66 -11.13 -14.15
C TRP A 84 19.73 -11.11 -15.68
N ARG A 85 19.00 -12.01 -16.33
CA ARG A 85 18.84 -11.94 -17.77
C ARG A 85 18.11 -10.66 -18.15
N GLY A 86 18.56 -9.99 -19.20
CA GLY A 86 17.85 -8.87 -19.80
C GLY A 86 16.68 -9.27 -20.70
N SER A 87 16.55 -10.57 -20.99
CA SER A 87 15.53 -11.14 -21.90
C SER A 87 14.20 -11.48 -21.23
N TRP A 88 14.04 -11.18 -19.93
CA TRP A 88 12.79 -11.44 -19.23
C TRP A 88 11.67 -10.56 -19.77
N THR A 89 10.77 -11.16 -20.54
CA THR A 89 9.62 -10.47 -21.14
C THR A 89 8.52 -10.19 -20.13
N HIS A 90 8.40 -11.04 -19.10
CA HIS A 90 7.38 -10.93 -18.07
C HIS A 90 7.94 -11.33 -16.71
N ILE A 91 7.59 -10.56 -15.67
CA ILE A 91 7.81 -10.90 -14.26
C ILE A 91 6.47 -10.81 -13.55
N ILE A 92 5.94 -11.95 -13.10
CA ILE A 92 4.58 -12.06 -12.57
C ILE A 92 4.62 -12.36 -11.07
N PRO A 93 3.98 -11.54 -10.21
CA PRO A 93 3.89 -11.81 -8.79
C PRO A 93 2.84 -12.89 -8.48
N GLY A 94 3.09 -13.71 -7.47
CA GLY A 94 2.12 -14.69 -6.98
C GLY A 94 2.62 -15.42 -5.73
N ASN A 95 1.76 -16.17 -5.05
CA ASN A 95 2.19 -17.10 -4.01
C ASN A 95 2.50 -18.45 -4.68
N PHE A 96 3.76 -18.74 -4.96
CA PHE A 96 4.16 -19.97 -5.67
C PHE A 96 4.88 -20.98 -4.77
N GLY A 97 5.50 -20.52 -3.69
CA GLY A 97 6.26 -21.29 -2.70
C GLY A 97 5.48 -21.59 -1.41
N GLY A 98 4.46 -20.79 -1.08
CA GLY A 98 3.52 -21.09 0.03
C GLY A 98 3.93 -20.55 1.40
N ASP A 99 4.88 -19.63 1.48
CA ASP A 99 5.39 -19.07 2.74
C ASP A 99 4.67 -17.78 3.20
N GLY A 100 3.65 -17.35 2.44
CA GLY A 100 2.86 -16.14 2.71
C GLY A 100 3.51 -14.84 2.23
N ARG A 101 4.66 -14.91 1.55
CA ARG A 101 5.28 -13.79 0.84
C ARG A 101 4.92 -13.83 -0.64
N THR A 102 5.23 -12.75 -1.35
CA THR A 102 5.05 -12.71 -2.81
C THR A 102 6.28 -13.30 -3.49
N ASP A 103 6.06 -14.39 -4.20
CA ASP A 103 7.01 -15.05 -5.10
C ASP A 103 6.88 -14.50 -6.52
N LEU A 104 7.77 -14.95 -7.41
CA LEU A 104 7.88 -14.42 -8.77
C LEU A 104 7.99 -15.53 -9.81
N LEU A 105 7.28 -15.36 -10.92
CA LEU A 105 7.52 -16.09 -12.17
C LEU A 105 8.23 -15.16 -13.15
N PHE A 106 9.39 -15.59 -13.63
CA PHE A 106 10.13 -14.96 -14.71
C PHE A 106 9.92 -15.76 -16.00
N TYR A 107 9.49 -15.09 -17.07
CA TYR A 107 9.27 -15.74 -18.36
C TYR A 107 10.07 -15.06 -19.47
N ASP A 108 10.89 -15.88 -20.13
CA ASP A 108 11.71 -15.53 -21.29
C ASP A 108 11.10 -16.19 -22.52
N ALA A 109 10.39 -15.39 -23.31
CA ALA A 109 9.73 -15.87 -24.52
C ALA A 109 10.75 -16.42 -25.52
N ALA A 110 11.82 -15.69 -25.81
CA ALA A 110 12.83 -16.09 -26.78
C ALA A 110 13.59 -17.36 -26.36
N ALA A 111 13.91 -17.49 -25.07
CA ALA A 111 14.54 -18.68 -24.52
C ALA A 111 13.54 -19.79 -24.17
N ARG A 112 12.23 -19.57 -24.38
CA ARG A 112 11.16 -20.55 -24.11
C ARG A 112 11.22 -21.13 -22.70
N THR A 113 11.54 -20.27 -21.73
CA THR A 113 11.85 -20.67 -20.35
C THR A 113 10.96 -19.92 -19.36
N GLY A 114 10.42 -20.65 -18.39
CA GLY A 114 9.68 -20.11 -17.25
C GLY A 114 10.34 -20.53 -15.94
N GLU A 115 10.68 -19.57 -15.09
CA GLU A 115 11.37 -19.80 -13.81
C GLU A 115 10.58 -19.21 -12.65
N PHE A 116 10.23 -20.08 -11.69
CA PHE A 116 9.59 -19.70 -10.44
C PHE A 116 10.67 -19.48 -9.39
N TYR A 117 10.58 -18.37 -8.68
CA TYR A 117 11.48 -17.99 -7.59
C TYR A 117 10.69 -17.70 -6.35
N THR A 118 11.12 -18.26 -5.22
CA THR A 118 10.65 -17.77 -3.92
C THR A 118 11.33 -16.47 -3.55
N VAL A 119 10.64 -15.58 -2.83
CA VAL A 119 11.25 -14.36 -2.28
C VAL A 119 11.20 -14.38 -0.75
N THR A 120 12.38 -14.52 -0.14
CA THR A 120 12.57 -14.62 1.30
C THR A 120 13.32 -13.40 1.85
N GLY A 121 13.29 -13.16 3.18
CA GLY A 121 14.02 -12.04 3.79
C GLY A 121 13.67 -10.67 3.18
N PRO A 122 14.54 -9.65 3.20
CA PRO A 122 14.33 -8.41 2.47
C PRO A 122 14.74 -8.57 0.99
N GLY A 123 13.89 -9.24 0.18
CA GLY A 123 14.06 -9.36 -1.27
C GLY A 123 15.05 -10.43 -1.77
N GLN A 124 15.42 -11.41 -0.95
CA GLN A 124 16.32 -12.50 -1.37
C GLN A 124 15.55 -13.54 -2.20
N ILE A 125 15.92 -13.69 -3.47
CA ILE A 125 15.30 -14.68 -4.35
C ILE A 125 16.01 -16.04 -4.30
N SER A 126 15.28 -17.14 -4.47
CA SER A 126 15.82 -18.50 -4.65
C SER A 126 15.02 -19.24 -5.72
N LEU A 127 15.71 -19.91 -6.65
CA LEU A 127 15.03 -20.67 -7.71
C LEU A 127 14.24 -21.82 -7.08
N LEU A 128 12.92 -21.80 -7.28
CA LEU A 128 12.00 -22.85 -6.86
C LEU A 128 11.87 -23.92 -7.93
N ARG A 129 11.70 -23.49 -9.19
CA ARG A 129 11.58 -24.40 -10.34
C ARG A 129 11.91 -23.70 -11.64
N SER A 130 12.50 -24.43 -12.59
CA SER A 130 12.70 -23.99 -13.96
C SER A 130 12.02 -24.96 -14.92
N HIS A 131 11.39 -24.41 -15.96
CA HIS A 131 10.75 -25.14 -17.04
C HIS A 131 11.27 -24.64 -18.38
N THR A 132 11.53 -25.56 -19.30
CA THR A 132 11.95 -25.27 -20.67
C THR A 132 10.89 -25.68 -21.68
N ASN A 133 11.05 -25.26 -22.93
CA ASN A 133 10.15 -25.56 -24.05
C ASN A 133 8.74 -24.97 -23.92
N TRP A 134 8.56 -23.92 -23.11
CA TRP A 134 7.31 -23.14 -23.13
C TRP A 134 7.10 -22.55 -24.53
N ARG A 135 5.85 -22.22 -24.90
CA ARG A 135 5.63 -21.45 -26.13
C ARG A 135 6.33 -20.09 -25.96
N ASP A 136 6.84 -19.54 -27.05
CA ASP A 136 7.43 -18.20 -27.15
C ASP A 136 6.39 -17.13 -27.52
N SER A 137 5.16 -17.56 -27.81
CA SER A 137 4.06 -16.72 -28.30
C SER A 137 3.13 -16.20 -27.20
N TRP A 138 3.41 -16.48 -25.92
CA TRP A 138 2.58 -15.99 -24.83
C TRP A 138 2.68 -14.47 -24.71
N THR A 139 1.60 -13.79 -25.09
CA THR A 139 1.51 -12.32 -25.09
C THR A 139 1.10 -11.75 -23.73
N GLN A 140 0.40 -12.53 -22.91
CA GLN A 140 0.01 -12.16 -21.55
C GLN A 140 0.05 -13.39 -20.65
N ILE A 141 0.47 -13.20 -19.40
CA ILE A 141 0.38 -14.19 -18.33
C ILE A 141 -0.29 -13.52 -17.13
N VAL A 142 -1.45 -14.03 -16.74
CA VAL A 142 -2.31 -13.42 -15.73
C VAL A 142 -2.36 -14.31 -14.48
N PRO A 143 -1.96 -13.80 -13.30
CA PRO A 143 -2.08 -14.55 -12.05
C PRO A 143 -3.52 -14.54 -11.51
N GLY A 144 -3.92 -15.64 -10.87
CA GLY A 144 -5.24 -15.74 -10.23
C GLY A 144 -5.42 -17.07 -9.50
N ASN A 145 -6.51 -17.22 -8.73
CA ASN A 145 -6.94 -18.53 -8.24
C ASN A 145 -7.89 -19.15 -9.27
N PHE A 146 -7.40 -20.10 -10.06
CA PHE A 146 -8.19 -20.73 -11.13
C PHE A 146 -8.49 -22.21 -10.85
N GLY A 147 -7.66 -22.87 -10.06
CA GLY A 147 -7.71 -24.29 -9.71
C GLY A 147 -8.16 -24.55 -8.28
N GLY A 148 -8.23 -23.54 -7.40
CA GLY A 148 -8.80 -23.65 -6.05
C GLY A 148 -7.81 -24.14 -4.98
N ASN A 149 -6.52 -24.17 -5.30
CA ASN A 149 -5.47 -24.52 -4.34
C ASN A 149 -4.97 -23.26 -3.59
N ALA A 150 -4.02 -23.41 -2.67
CA ALA A 150 -3.51 -22.31 -1.84
C ALA A 150 -2.46 -21.43 -2.55
N PHE A 151 -2.02 -21.82 -3.74
CA PHE A 151 -1.02 -21.14 -4.56
C PHE A 151 -1.71 -20.31 -5.66
N THR A 152 -0.97 -19.36 -6.21
CA THR A 152 -1.41 -18.58 -7.37
C THR A 152 -1.31 -19.44 -8.62
N ASP A 153 -2.43 -19.61 -9.30
CA ASP A 153 -2.54 -20.24 -10.62
C ASP A 153 -2.33 -19.20 -11.73
N LEU A 154 -2.27 -19.66 -12.99
CA LEU A 154 -1.89 -18.81 -14.12
C LEU A 154 -2.82 -19.03 -15.32
N LEU A 155 -3.20 -17.94 -15.98
CA LEU A 155 -3.73 -17.94 -17.34
C LEU A 155 -2.65 -17.46 -18.30
N PHE A 156 -2.36 -18.27 -19.31
CA PHE A 156 -1.48 -17.93 -20.44
C PHE A 156 -2.35 -17.61 -21.66
N TYR A 157 -2.08 -16.49 -22.32
CA TYR A 157 -2.81 -16.06 -23.51
C TYR A 157 -1.88 -15.80 -24.69
N ASP A 158 -2.13 -16.53 -25.78
CA ASP A 158 -1.49 -16.38 -27.07
C ASP A 158 -2.47 -15.69 -28.02
N ALA A 159 -2.23 -14.40 -28.26
CA ALA A 159 -3.07 -13.60 -29.12
C ALA A 159 -3.07 -14.09 -30.57
N ALA A 160 -1.90 -14.40 -31.14
CA ALA A 160 -1.81 -14.81 -32.53
C ALA A 160 -2.51 -16.15 -32.79
N ALA A 161 -2.43 -17.07 -31.84
CA ALA A 161 -3.12 -18.36 -31.92
C ALA A 161 -4.57 -18.33 -31.42
N GLY A 162 -5.04 -17.22 -30.82
CA GLY A 162 -6.35 -17.14 -30.18
C GLY A 162 -6.54 -18.23 -29.13
N THR A 163 -5.52 -18.48 -28.30
CA THR A 163 -5.50 -19.59 -27.34
C THR A 163 -5.32 -19.08 -25.92
N GLY A 164 -6.17 -19.54 -25.01
CA GLY A 164 -6.09 -19.30 -23.57
C GLY A 164 -5.92 -20.61 -22.80
N GLU A 165 -4.87 -20.72 -21.99
CA GLU A 165 -4.58 -21.91 -21.19
C GLU A 165 -4.48 -21.59 -19.70
N PHE A 166 -5.30 -22.27 -18.90
CA PHE A 166 -5.31 -22.16 -17.45
C PHE A 166 -4.47 -23.29 -16.86
N TYR A 167 -3.56 -22.93 -15.96
CA TYR A 167 -2.67 -23.86 -15.28
C TYR A 167 -2.80 -23.72 -13.78
N ALA A 168 -3.00 -24.83 -13.09
CA ALA A 168 -2.80 -24.89 -11.65
C ALA A 168 -1.29 -24.88 -11.35
N VAL A 169 -0.89 -24.20 -10.28
CA VAL A 169 0.49 -24.18 -9.80
C VAL A 169 0.56 -24.79 -8.40
N ASN A 170 1.58 -25.60 -8.15
CA ASN A 170 1.88 -26.11 -6.82
C ASN A 170 3.40 -26.16 -6.64
N GLN A 171 3.95 -25.27 -5.82
CA GLN A 171 5.41 -25.18 -5.60
C GLN A 171 6.19 -25.04 -6.92
N GLY A 172 5.72 -24.13 -7.78
CA GLY A 172 6.23 -23.86 -9.12
C GLY A 172 5.95 -24.95 -10.16
N GLN A 173 5.45 -26.13 -9.77
CA GLN A 173 5.03 -27.16 -10.73
C GLN A 173 3.70 -26.76 -11.36
N ILE A 174 3.62 -26.78 -12.69
CA ILE A 174 2.41 -26.42 -13.43
C ILE A 174 1.66 -27.66 -13.92
N SER A 175 0.33 -27.61 -13.92
CA SER A 175 -0.54 -28.62 -14.53
C SER A 175 -1.68 -27.94 -15.29
N LEU A 176 -1.92 -28.36 -16.54
CA LEU A 176 -2.98 -27.78 -17.36
C LEU A 176 -4.34 -28.12 -16.74
N LEU A 177 -5.09 -27.11 -16.35
CA LEU A 177 -6.50 -27.24 -15.95
C LEU A 177 -7.39 -27.27 -17.18
N ARG A 178 -7.15 -26.33 -18.10
CA ARG A 178 -7.97 -26.16 -19.29
C ARG A 178 -7.27 -25.42 -20.40
N SER A 179 -7.57 -25.79 -21.64
CA SER A 179 -7.23 -25.05 -22.84
C SER A 179 -8.50 -24.63 -23.57
N HIS A 180 -8.53 -23.39 -24.05
CA HIS A 180 -9.58 -22.82 -24.89
C HIS A 180 -8.95 -22.33 -26.19
N THR A 181 -9.56 -22.71 -27.30
CA THR A 181 -9.16 -22.27 -28.64
C THR A 181 -10.22 -21.33 -29.23
N ASN A 182 -9.84 -20.54 -30.23
CA ASN A 182 -10.70 -19.55 -30.90
C ASN A 182 -11.10 -18.34 -30.03
N TRP A 183 -10.26 -17.97 -29.07
CA TRP A 183 -10.36 -16.64 -28.46
C TRP A 183 -10.02 -15.57 -29.50
N ARG A 184 -10.60 -14.37 -29.36
CA ARG A 184 -10.26 -13.25 -30.24
C ARG A 184 -8.78 -12.92 -30.09
N ALA A 185 -8.06 -12.79 -31.20
CA ALA A 185 -6.66 -12.37 -31.20
C ALA A 185 -6.45 -10.91 -30.74
N SER A 186 -7.52 -10.13 -30.69
CA SER A 186 -7.51 -8.68 -30.45
C SER A 186 -7.60 -8.29 -28.97
N TRP A 187 -7.65 -9.24 -28.03
CA TRP A 187 -7.63 -8.91 -26.61
C TRP A 187 -6.34 -8.20 -26.23
N THR A 188 -6.45 -6.89 -25.98
CA THR A 188 -5.32 -6.02 -25.64
C THR A 188 -4.95 -6.10 -24.17
N GLN A 189 -5.91 -6.40 -23.30
CA GLN A 189 -5.72 -6.53 -21.86
C GLN A 189 -6.64 -7.63 -21.30
N ILE A 190 -6.10 -8.45 -20.41
CA ILE A 190 -6.85 -9.40 -19.59
C ILE A 190 -6.55 -9.08 -18.12
N VAL A 191 -7.59 -8.69 -17.39
CA VAL A 191 -7.47 -8.16 -16.02
C VAL A 191 -8.11 -9.12 -15.03
N PRO A 192 -7.38 -9.62 -14.02
CA PRO A 192 -7.93 -10.48 -12.98
C PRO A 192 -8.70 -9.69 -11.93
N GLY A 193 -9.76 -10.28 -11.39
CA GLY A 193 -10.53 -9.68 -10.29
C GLY A 193 -11.61 -10.62 -9.75
N ASN A 194 -12.30 -10.20 -8.69
CA ASN A 194 -13.56 -10.82 -8.28
C ASN A 194 -14.71 -10.00 -8.88
N PHE A 195 -15.33 -10.49 -9.94
CA PHE A 195 -16.39 -9.76 -10.65
C PHE A 195 -17.76 -10.42 -10.52
N GLY A 196 -17.81 -11.74 -10.28
CA GLY A 196 -19.00 -12.56 -10.14
C GLY A 196 -19.21 -13.13 -8.74
N GLY A 197 -18.29 -12.92 -7.79
CA GLY A 197 -18.51 -13.24 -6.37
C GLY A 197 -18.28 -14.70 -6.00
N ASN A 198 -17.67 -15.50 -6.88
CA ASN A 198 -17.28 -16.86 -6.58
C ASN A 198 -15.90 -16.91 -5.89
N SER A 199 -15.43 -18.11 -5.53
CA SER A 199 -14.14 -18.29 -4.83
C SER A 199 -12.91 -18.29 -5.75
N PHE A 200 -13.11 -18.27 -7.07
CA PHE A 200 -12.07 -18.22 -8.08
C PHE A 200 -11.89 -16.79 -8.59
N THR A 201 -10.75 -16.55 -9.24
CA THR A 201 -10.48 -15.27 -9.91
C THR A 201 -11.27 -15.21 -11.21
N ASP A 202 -12.10 -14.19 -11.35
CA ASP A 202 -12.80 -13.81 -12.56
C ASP A 202 -11.90 -12.93 -13.45
N LEU A 203 -12.34 -12.66 -14.68
CA LEU A 203 -11.53 -11.98 -15.69
C LEU A 203 -12.34 -10.91 -16.43
N LEU A 204 -11.70 -9.77 -16.68
CA LEU A 204 -12.14 -8.79 -17.67
C LEU A 204 -11.24 -8.89 -18.90
N PHE A 205 -11.84 -9.11 -20.06
CA PHE A 205 -11.18 -9.08 -21.37
C PHE A 205 -11.53 -7.76 -22.05
N TYR A 206 -10.51 -7.02 -22.51
CA TYR A 206 -10.71 -5.74 -23.19
C TYR A 206 -10.04 -5.70 -24.56
N ASP A 207 -10.85 -5.41 -25.57
CA ASP A 207 -10.44 -5.21 -26.96
C ASP A 207 -10.55 -3.72 -27.28
N ALA A 208 -9.39 -3.05 -27.31
CA ALA A 208 -9.28 -1.64 -27.63
C ALA A 208 -9.71 -1.32 -29.07
N GLY A 209 -9.40 -2.21 -30.04
CA GLY A 209 -9.77 -1.98 -31.43
C GLY A 209 -11.27 -2.04 -31.66
N ALA A 210 -11.95 -2.93 -30.95
CA ALA A 210 -13.40 -3.11 -31.04
C ALA A 210 -14.21 -2.29 -30.01
N GLY A 211 -13.56 -1.61 -29.06
CA GLY A 211 -14.26 -0.93 -27.96
C GLY A 211 -15.11 -1.89 -27.12
N THR A 212 -14.64 -3.12 -26.93
CA THR A 212 -15.42 -4.20 -26.30
C THR A 212 -14.79 -4.62 -24.98
N GLY A 213 -15.62 -4.73 -23.94
CA GLY A 213 -15.26 -5.23 -22.62
C GLY A 213 -16.12 -6.42 -22.23
N GLU A 214 -15.53 -7.54 -21.86
CA GLU A 214 -16.24 -8.77 -21.49
C GLU A 214 -15.78 -9.29 -20.13
N PHE A 215 -16.72 -9.43 -19.20
CA PHE A 215 -16.50 -10.00 -17.89
C PHE A 215 -16.85 -11.48 -17.91
N TYR A 216 -15.96 -12.32 -17.37
CA TYR A 216 -16.12 -13.76 -17.30
C TYR A 216 -15.92 -14.24 -15.88
N THR A 217 -16.81 -15.11 -15.40
CA THR A 217 -16.51 -15.91 -14.22
C THR A 217 -15.61 -17.08 -14.55
N THR A 218 -14.83 -17.56 -13.57
CA THR A 218 -14.07 -18.80 -13.74
C THR A 218 -14.41 -19.89 -12.72
N ASN A 219 -14.19 -21.14 -13.10
CA ASN A 219 -14.26 -22.31 -12.22
C ASN A 219 -13.38 -23.43 -12.78
N GLN A 220 -12.25 -23.73 -12.14
CA GLN A 220 -11.30 -24.75 -12.63
C GLN A 220 -10.89 -24.51 -14.10
N GLY A 221 -10.61 -23.24 -14.43
CA GLY A 221 -10.28 -22.79 -15.78
C GLY A 221 -11.43 -22.81 -16.80
N GLN A 222 -12.64 -23.26 -16.44
CA GLN A 222 -13.83 -22.97 -17.25
C GLN A 222 -14.18 -21.49 -17.14
N ILE A 223 -14.60 -20.88 -18.25
CA ILE A 223 -15.07 -19.51 -18.28
C ILE A 223 -16.55 -19.45 -18.64
N SER A 224 -17.27 -18.49 -18.09
CA SER A 224 -18.68 -18.22 -18.43
C SER A 224 -18.89 -16.71 -18.51
N LEU A 225 -19.45 -16.23 -19.62
CA LEU A 225 -19.69 -14.80 -19.82
C LEU A 225 -20.68 -14.32 -18.77
N LEU A 226 -20.27 -13.31 -18.01
CA LEU A 226 -21.06 -12.65 -16.99
C LEU A 226 -21.74 -11.40 -17.56
N HIS A 227 -20.98 -10.58 -18.29
CA HIS A 227 -21.48 -9.36 -18.89
C HIS A 227 -20.62 -8.91 -20.08
N GLN A 228 -21.19 -8.18 -21.03
CA GLN A 228 -20.50 -7.64 -22.20
C GLN A 228 -20.93 -6.20 -22.49
N TYR A 229 -19.94 -5.35 -22.80
CA TYR A 229 -20.10 -4.00 -23.34
C TYR A 229 -19.49 -3.94 -24.74
N THR A 230 -20.11 -3.18 -25.66
CA THR A 230 -19.67 -3.06 -27.07
C THR A 230 -19.42 -1.61 -27.51
N ASP A 231 -19.48 -0.68 -26.55
CA ASP A 231 -19.46 0.76 -26.73
C ASP A 231 -18.41 1.44 -25.84
N TRP A 232 -17.43 0.67 -25.33
CA TRP A 232 -16.32 1.23 -24.58
C TRP A 232 -15.41 2.04 -25.50
N ARG A 233 -14.74 3.06 -24.94
CA ARG A 233 -13.70 3.78 -25.68
C ARG A 233 -12.59 2.81 -26.04
N GLY A 234 -12.14 2.85 -27.29
CA GLY A 234 -11.00 2.05 -27.76
C GLY A 234 -9.63 2.59 -27.36
N SER A 235 -9.58 3.66 -26.57
CA SER A 235 -8.38 4.43 -26.23
C SER A 235 -7.88 4.19 -24.81
N TRP A 236 -8.52 3.31 -24.03
CA TRP A 236 -8.02 2.93 -22.72
C TRP A 236 -6.65 2.27 -22.84
N THR A 237 -5.64 2.97 -22.33
CA THR A 237 -4.25 2.52 -22.36
C THR A 237 -3.92 1.53 -21.26
N ARG A 238 -4.60 1.62 -20.12
CA ARG A 238 -4.45 0.72 -18.98
C ARG A 238 -5.79 0.54 -18.27
N ILE A 239 -6.07 -0.69 -17.87
CA ILE A 239 -7.16 -1.03 -16.96
C ILE A 239 -6.53 -1.72 -15.74
N ILE A 240 -6.66 -1.09 -14.58
CA ILE A 240 -5.99 -1.52 -13.35
C ILE A 240 -7.04 -2.04 -12.37
N PRO A 241 -6.94 -3.28 -11.87
CA PRO A 241 -7.82 -3.80 -10.83
C PRO A 241 -7.45 -3.24 -9.46
N GLY A 242 -8.44 -2.98 -8.63
CA GLY A 242 -8.26 -2.53 -7.25
C GLY A 242 -9.56 -2.58 -6.46
N ASN A 243 -9.53 -2.11 -5.22
CA ASN A 243 -10.73 -1.81 -4.45
C ASN A 243 -10.74 -0.29 -4.23
N PHE A 244 -11.62 0.42 -4.91
CA PHE A 244 -11.64 1.88 -4.94
C PHE A 244 -12.91 2.46 -4.31
N GLY A 245 -14.01 1.69 -4.31
CA GLY A 245 -15.31 2.05 -3.74
C GLY A 245 -15.72 1.21 -2.52
N GLY A 246 -14.84 0.35 -2.00
CA GLY A 246 -15.01 -0.33 -0.72
C GLY A 246 -15.95 -1.54 -0.71
N ASN A 247 -16.45 -1.98 -1.87
CA ASN A 247 -17.30 -3.15 -1.98
C ASN A 247 -16.47 -4.47 -1.97
N SER A 248 -17.16 -5.62 -2.04
CA SER A 248 -16.53 -6.96 -2.02
C SER A 248 -16.03 -7.45 -3.37
N PHE A 249 -16.37 -6.76 -4.46
CA PHE A 249 -15.91 -7.02 -5.81
C PHE A 249 -14.66 -6.20 -6.12
N THR A 250 -13.97 -6.57 -7.18
CA THR A 250 -12.83 -5.81 -7.70
C THR A 250 -13.34 -4.64 -8.52
N ASP A 251 -12.98 -3.44 -8.11
CA ASP A 251 -13.19 -2.19 -8.84
C ASP A 251 -12.08 -2.00 -9.89
N LEU A 252 -12.26 -1.02 -10.77
CA LEU A 252 -11.37 -0.81 -11.91
C LEU A 252 -11.00 0.67 -12.06
N LEU A 253 -9.74 0.94 -12.36
CA LEU A 253 -9.26 2.23 -12.86
C LEU A 253 -8.96 2.10 -14.36
N PHE A 254 -9.65 2.89 -15.17
CA PHE A 254 -9.44 3.01 -16.60
C PHE A 254 -8.62 4.28 -16.86
N TYR A 255 -7.46 4.14 -17.48
CA TYR A 255 -6.57 5.27 -17.77
C TYR A 255 -6.37 5.45 -19.27
N GLU A 256 -6.58 6.68 -19.73
CA GLU A 256 -6.38 7.12 -21.12
C GLU A 256 -5.23 8.13 -21.19
N ALA A 257 -4.07 7.65 -21.65
CA ALA A 257 -2.89 8.49 -21.81
C ALA A 257 -3.08 9.65 -22.78
N ALA A 258 -3.85 9.46 -23.87
CA ALA A 258 -4.03 10.48 -24.90
C ALA A 258 -4.64 11.79 -24.36
N THR A 259 -5.56 11.67 -23.39
CA THR A 259 -6.24 12.82 -22.77
C THR A 259 -5.68 13.15 -21.38
N GLY A 260 -5.07 12.18 -20.69
CA GLY A 260 -4.69 12.31 -19.28
C GLY A 260 -5.91 12.15 -18.36
N THR A 261 -6.76 11.19 -18.67
CA THR A 261 -8.00 10.92 -17.92
C THR A 261 -7.92 9.58 -17.20
N GLY A 262 -8.30 9.56 -15.93
CA GLY A 262 -8.49 8.36 -15.12
C GLY A 262 -9.94 8.24 -14.68
N GLU A 263 -10.60 7.13 -14.97
CA GLU A 263 -11.97 6.85 -14.54
C GLU A 263 -12.00 5.64 -13.62
N PHE A 264 -12.54 5.83 -12.42
CA PHE A 264 -12.71 4.78 -11.43
C PHE A 264 -14.12 4.24 -11.51
N TYR A 265 -14.25 2.92 -11.55
CA TYR A 265 -15.52 2.22 -11.66
C TYR A 265 -15.65 1.21 -10.53
N THR A 266 -16.80 1.20 -9.88
CA THR A 266 -17.18 0.04 -9.06
C THR A 266 -17.69 -1.08 -9.95
N THR A 267 -17.55 -2.33 -9.50
CA THR A 267 -18.16 -3.47 -10.18
C THR A 267 -19.13 -4.23 -9.28
N ASN A 268 -20.11 -4.88 -9.91
CA ASN A 268 -21.03 -5.81 -9.26
C ASN A 268 -21.59 -6.78 -10.29
N GLN A 269 -21.21 -8.06 -10.22
CA GLN A 269 -21.67 -9.09 -11.17
C GLN A 269 -21.41 -8.69 -12.63
N GLY A 270 -20.20 -8.16 -12.91
CA GLY A 270 -19.78 -7.70 -14.24
C GLY A 270 -20.41 -6.38 -14.72
N HIS A 271 -21.38 -5.83 -13.99
CA HIS A 271 -21.84 -4.46 -14.22
C HIS A 271 -20.85 -3.45 -13.65
N ILE A 272 -20.62 -2.35 -14.37
CA ILE A 272 -19.75 -1.27 -13.91
C ILE A 272 -20.56 0.00 -13.63
N SER A 273 -20.12 0.81 -12.66
CA SER A 273 -20.70 2.12 -12.37
C SER A 273 -19.60 3.12 -12.10
N LEU A 274 -19.64 4.26 -12.78
CA LEU A 274 -18.63 5.31 -12.61
C LEU A 274 -18.68 5.82 -11.17
N LEU A 275 -17.56 5.69 -10.48
CA LEU A 275 -17.36 6.15 -9.11
C LEU A 275 -16.82 7.58 -9.13
N ASN A 276 -15.78 7.83 -9.93
CA ASN A 276 -15.15 9.13 -10.07
C ASN A 276 -14.39 9.25 -11.39
N GLN A 277 -14.23 10.47 -11.88
CA GLN A 277 -13.40 10.79 -13.04
C GLN A 277 -12.40 11.87 -12.65
N GLN A 278 -11.13 11.60 -12.91
CA GLN A 278 -10.01 12.49 -12.73
C GLN A 278 -9.47 12.92 -14.10
N THR A 279 -9.23 14.21 -14.26
CA THR A 279 -8.68 14.80 -15.50
C THR A 279 -7.35 15.48 -15.22
N ASN A 280 -6.63 15.84 -16.28
CA ASN A 280 -5.32 16.52 -16.19
C ASN A 280 -4.21 15.67 -15.56
N TRP A 281 -4.33 14.34 -15.62
CA TRP A 281 -3.20 13.47 -15.33
C TRP A 281 -2.12 13.63 -16.39
N ARG A 282 -0.86 13.37 -16.02
CA ARG A 282 0.21 13.31 -17.01
C ARG A 282 -0.13 12.26 -18.05
N ARG A 283 0.19 12.55 -19.30
CA ARG A 283 -0.05 11.64 -20.44
C ARG A 283 1.06 10.61 -20.62
N SER A 284 2.18 10.84 -19.96
CA SER A 284 3.45 10.13 -20.06
C SER A 284 3.62 9.04 -19.00
N TRP A 285 2.60 8.77 -18.18
CA TRP A 285 2.63 7.65 -17.24
C TRP A 285 2.92 6.34 -17.98
N THR A 286 4.10 5.78 -17.72
CA THR A 286 4.55 4.54 -18.34
C THR A 286 4.08 3.33 -17.56
N GLN A 287 3.84 3.44 -16.26
CA GLN A 287 3.24 2.38 -15.44
C GLN A 287 2.31 2.98 -14.37
N ILE A 288 1.20 2.27 -14.09
CA ILE A 288 0.31 2.54 -12.94
C ILE A 288 0.14 1.22 -12.22
N VAL A 289 0.58 1.15 -10.97
CA VAL A 289 0.68 -0.08 -10.19
C VAL A 289 -0.29 -0.01 -9.02
N PRO A 290 -1.25 -0.95 -8.89
CA PRO A 290 -2.12 -1.05 -7.73
C PRO A 290 -1.37 -1.70 -6.57
N ALA A 291 -1.55 -1.14 -5.37
CA ALA A 291 -0.84 -1.59 -4.19
C ALA A 291 -1.57 -1.17 -2.91
N LEU A 292 -1.02 -1.54 -1.76
CA LEU A 292 -1.39 -0.99 -0.46
C LEU A 292 -0.14 -0.32 0.13
N PHE A 293 0.00 0.98 -0.09
CA PHE A 293 1.15 1.76 0.36
C PHE A 293 0.90 2.48 1.66
N ALA A 294 -0.35 2.78 1.97
CA ALA A 294 -0.76 3.52 3.14
C ALA A 294 -1.83 2.73 3.90
N PRO A 295 -1.81 2.76 5.23
CA PRO A 295 -2.91 2.22 5.99
C PRO A 295 -4.20 3.06 5.83
N LEU A 296 -5.34 2.36 5.77
CA LEU A 296 -6.71 2.91 5.60
C LEU A 296 -7.14 3.85 6.71
N GLN A 297 -6.77 3.50 7.92
CA GLN A 297 -7.10 4.28 9.09
C GLN A 297 -5.96 5.21 9.42
N ALA A 298 -6.26 6.39 9.90
CA ALA A 298 -5.27 7.35 10.31
C ALA A 298 -5.57 8.00 11.64
N VAL A 299 -4.48 8.38 12.28
CA VAL A 299 -4.47 9.32 13.39
C VAL A 299 -3.94 10.64 12.84
N ARG A 300 -4.72 11.69 13.06
CA ARG A 300 -4.48 13.02 12.51
C ARG A 300 -3.94 13.94 13.59
N LEU A 301 -2.75 14.48 13.37
CA LEU A 301 -2.00 15.30 14.32
C LEU A 301 -1.99 16.76 13.87
N HIS A 302 -2.36 17.66 14.78
CA HIS A 302 -2.10 19.09 14.66
C HIS A 302 -1.00 19.46 15.64
N ILE A 303 0.18 19.78 15.11
CA ILE A 303 1.37 20.09 15.89
C ILE A 303 1.32 21.55 16.34
N LYS A 304 1.51 21.79 17.64
CA LYS A 304 1.53 23.09 18.28
C LYS A 304 2.90 23.27 18.97
N VAL A 305 3.73 24.17 18.48
CA VAL A 305 5.12 24.31 18.91
C VAL A 305 5.27 25.56 19.77
N LEU A 306 5.46 25.38 21.08
CA LEU A 306 5.84 26.45 22.01
C LEU A 306 7.36 26.49 22.20
N PHE A 307 8.00 25.32 22.16
CA PHE A 307 9.45 25.17 22.22
C PHE A 307 9.90 24.18 21.14
N THR A 308 10.95 24.52 20.40
CA THR A 308 11.47 23.64 19.34
C THR A 308 12.38 22.58 19.96
N PRO A 309 12.07 21.27 19.82
CA PRO A 309 12.91 20.21 20.36
C PRO A 309 14.26 20.12 19.61
N PRO A 310 15.33 19.61 20.25
CA PRO A 310 16.63 19.38 19.60
C PRO A 310 16.55 18.37 18.44
N SER A 311 15.72 17.33 18.57
CA SER A 311 15.41 16.41 17.46
C SER A 311 14.27 16.96 16.62
N SER A 312 14.36 16.86 15.30
CA SER A 312 13.33 17.43 14.41
C SER A 312 11.98 16.73 14.63
N ILE A 313 10.90 17.51 14.65
CA ILE A 313 9.52 16.98 14.76
C ILE A 313 9.24 16.00 13.61
N ALA A 314 9.76 16.27 12.41
CA ALA A 314 9.64 15.37 11.27
C ALA A 314 10.26 13.98 11.53
N SER A 315 11.44 13.92 12.16
CA SER A 315 12.07 12.64 12.54
C SER A 315 11.21 11.90 13.56
N GLN A 316 10.66 12.59 14.55
CA GLN A 316 9.81 11.98 15.56
C GLN A 316 8.50 11.42 14.97
N VAL A 317 7.90 12.14 14.02
CA VAL A 317 6.73 11.66 13.27
C VAL A 317 7.10 10.44 12.41
N SER A 318 8.28 10.43 11.79
CA SER A 318 8.79 9.28 11.03
C SER A 318 8.93 8.04 11.91
N ASP A 319 9.53 8.20 13.10
CA ASP A 319 9.68 7.12 14.08
C ASP A 319 8.31 6.57 14.53
N MET A 320 7.32 7.44 14.71
CA MET A 320 5.95 7.03 15.04
C MET A 320 5.29 6.28 13.88
N ARG A 321 5.47 6.73 12.64
CA ARG A 321 4.95 6.07 11.43
C ARG A 321 5.51 4.67 11.28
N GLU A 322 6.81 4.48 11.51
CA GLU A 322 7.48 3.17 11.47
C GLU A 322 6.79 2.13 12.38
N VAL A 323 6.27 2.57 13.53
CA VAL A 323 5.60 1.69 14.49
C VAL A 323 4.12 1.51 14.14
N TYR A 324 3.40 2.60 13.85
CA TYR A 324 1.94 2.58 13.70
C TYR A 324 1.47 1.91 12.41
N VAL A 325 2.34 1.90 11.39
CA VAL A 325 2.09 1.16 10.16
C VAL A 325 1.90 -0.35 10.43
N SER A 326 2.57 -0.90 11.46
CA SER A 326 2.39 -2.30 11.87
C SER A 326 1.00 -2.60 12.46
N ALA A 327 0.29 -1.56 12.91
CA ALA A 327 -1.09 -1.62 13.36
C ALA A 327 -2.10 -1.31 12.25
N GLY A 328 -1.63 -1.06 11.02
CA GLY A 328 -2.50 -0.61 9.93
C GLY A 328 -3.03 0.81 10.17
N ILE A 329 -2.25 1.68 10.83
CA ILE A 329 -2.64 3.05 11.14
C ILE A 329 -1.62 4.04 10.55
N ARG A 330 -2.09 4.96 9.72
CA ARG A 330 -1.33 6.07 9.16
C ARG A 330 -1.24 7.21 10.17
N VAL A 331 -0.12 7.94 10.15
CA VAL A 331 0.03 9.18 10.93
C VAL A 331 0.10 10.37 10.00
N VAL A 332 -0.92 11.22 10.05
CA VAL A 332 -1.06 12.40 9.19
C VAL A 332 -0.81 13.65 10.01
N VAL A 333 0.16 14.48 9.62
CA VAL A 333 0.28 15.84 10.16
C VAL A 333 -0.61 16.77 9.35
N VAL A 334 -1.69 17.25 9.95
CA VAL A 334 -2.68 18.11 9.31
C VAL A 334 -2.25 19.57 9.29
N SER A 335 -1.63 20.04 10.39
CA SER A 335 -1.11 21.40 10.48
C SER A 335 0.03 21.48 11.48
N THR A 336 0.93 22.43 11.29
CA THR A 336 1.93 22.84 12.29
C THR A 336 1.77 24.33 12.58
N GLU A 337 1.70 24.72 13.84
CA GLU A 337 1.54 26.10 14.30
C GLU A 337 2.56 26.41 15.41
N PHE A 338 3.21 27.57 15.33
CA PHE A 338 4.07 28.07 16.40
C PHE A 338 3.27 28.99 17.32
N LEU A 339 3.33 28.73 18.62
CA LEU A 339 2.59 29.46 19.65
C LEU A 339 3.55 30.25 20.54
N ASN A 340 3.23 31.51 20.81
CA ASN A 340 3.99 32.35 21.74
C ASN A 340 3.29 32.44 23.09
N LEU A 341 3.54 31.46 23.96
CA LEU A 341 2.95 31.34 25.29
C LEU A 341 4.06 31.12 26.32
N PRO A 342 4.85 32.16 26.67
CA PRO A 342 6.07 32.01 27.46
C PRO A 342 5.81 31.45 28.87
N GLN A 343 4.61 31.64 29.41
CA GLN A 343 4.19 31.10 30.71
C GLN A 343 3.89 29.60 30.68
N LEU A 344 3.76 29.00 29.48
CA LEU A 344 3.44 27.58 29.28
C LEU A 344 4.61 26.82 28.63
N LEU A 345 5.83 27.33 28.76
CA LEU A 345 7.02 26.60 28.32
C LEU A 345 7.30 25.40 29.23
N ASP A 346 7.06 25.54 30.54
CA ASP A 346 7.15 24.45 31.51
C ASP A 346 5.76 24.20 32.07
N VAL A 347 5.15 23.09 31.65
CA VAL A 347 3.72 22.84 31.89
C VAL A 347 3.54 21.93 33.09
N ASP A 348 2.81 22.38 34.11
CA ASP A 348 2.32 21.47 35.14
C ASP A 348 1.31 20.51 34.52
N VAL A 349 1.58 19.21 34.54
CA VAL A 349 0.70 18.15 34.04
C VAL A 349 0.09 17.31 35.17
N GLY A 350 0.48 17.60 36.43
CA GLY A 350 0.14 16.80 37.59
C GLY A 350 0.60 15.34 37.46
N SER A 351 -0.09 14.41 38.11
CA SER A 351 0.23 12.98 37.97
C SER A 351 -0.04 12.49 36.55
N CYS A 352 0.98 12.01 35.84
CA CYS A 352 0.83 11.44 34.49
C CYS A 352 1.16 9.93 34.45
N ALA A 353 0.62 9.17 35.41
CA ALA A 353 0.75 7.72 35.46
C ALA A 353 -0.59 7.08 35.05
N ASP A 354 -0.60 6.38 33.91
CA ASP A 354 -1.64 5.45 33.45
C ASP A 354 -3.08 5.99 33.26
N GLY A 355 -3.30 7.30 33.41
CA GLY A 355 -4.62 7.94 33.36
C GLY A 355 -4.87 8.74 32.08
N PHE A 356 -5.92 8.36 31.34
CA PHE A 356 -6.42 9.09 30.18
C PHE A 356 -7.39 10.21 30.63
N GLY A 357 -7.29 11.41 30.06
CA GLY A 357 -8.33 12.45 30.18
C GLY A 357 -8.38 13.27 31.48
N ASP A 358 -9.60 13.75 31.79
CA ASP A 358 -10.03 15.04 32.40
C ASP A 358 -9.46 15.49 33.75
N ASN A 359 -8.60 14.71 34.42
CA ASN A 359 -7.94 15.18 35.65
C ASN A 359 -6.72 16.04 35.31
N ILE A 360 -7.00 17.21 34.74
CA ILE A 360 -6.01 18.14 34.19
C ILE A 360 -5.74 19.31 35.14
N THR A 361 -4.55 19.87 35.01
CA THR A 361 -4.12 21.09 35.71
C THR A 361 -4.62 22.34 34.98
N GLY A 362 -4.43 23.50 35.61
CA GLY A 362 -4.69 24.80 34.97
C GLY A 362 -3.86 25.03 33.71
N ASP A 363 -2.59 24.64 33.72
CA ASP A 363 -1.69 24.82 32.57
C ASP A 363 -2.13 23.99 31.37
N VAL A 364 -2.51 22.72 31.60
CA VAL A 364 -3.05 21.85 30.53
C VAL A 364 -4.36 22.45 29.99
N ALA A 365 -5.24 22.94 30.85
CA ALA A 365 -6.48 23.58 30.42
C ALA A 365 -6.21 24.83 29.56
N GLU A 366 -5.25 25.67 29.93
CA GLU A 366 -4.86 26.88 29.20
C GLU A 366 -4.21 26.55 27.85
N LEU A 367 -3.32 25.55 27.83
CA LEU A 367 -2.69 25.05 26.62
C LEU A 367 -3.75 24.63 25.57
N TYR A 368 -4.77 23.87 26.01
CA TYR A 368 -5.84 23.36 25.15
C TYR A 368 -6.90 24.40 24.75
N LYS A 369 -6.81 25.65 25.24
CA LYS A 369 -7.53 26.79 24.62
C LYS A 369 -6.93 27.14 23.25
N ASN A 370 -5.67 26.76 23.00
CA ASN A 370 -4.93 27.04 21.77
C ASN A 370 -4.97 25.86 20.78
N ARG A 371 -6.17 25.32 20.51
CA ARG A 371 -6.41 24.18 19.60
C ARG A 371 -7.04 24.60 18.27
N LYS A 372 -6.67 25.76 17.74
CA LYS A 372 -7.26 26.26 16.50
C LYS A 372 -7.12 25.22 15.39
N GLY A 373 -8.24 24.92 14.73
CA GLY A 373 -8.31 24.02 13.57
C GLY A 373 -8.30 22.52 13.87
N VAL A 374 -8.31 22.11 15.15
CA VAL A 374 -8.30 20.68 15.52
C VAL A 374 -9.72 20.16 15.65
N GLY A 375 -10.10 19.19 14.81
CA GLY A 375 -11.41 18.54 14.85
C GLY A 375 -11.62 17.64 16.07
N SER A 376 -12.85 17.14 16.27
CA SER A 376 -13.21 16.29 17.42
C SER A 376 -12.54 14.91 17.43
N ASN A 377 -12.11 14.43 16.26
CA ASN A 377 -11.40 13.16 16.12
C ASN A 377 -9.89 13.34 15.87
N ASP A 378 -9.41 14.59 15.83
CA ASP A 378 -8.01 14.92 15.57
C ASP A 378 -7.29 15.27 16.88
N LEU A 379 -5.99 15.01 16.93
CA LEU A 379 -5.16 15.19 18.11
C LEU A 379 -4.40 16.51 18.04
N ALA A 380 -4.38 17.28 19.13
CA ALA A 380 -3.42 18.38 19.28
C ALA A 380 -2.17 17.87 20.01
N ILE A 381 -1.01 18.07 19.40
CA ILE A 381 0.28 17.65 19.97
C ILE A 381 1.09 18.90 20.31
N TYR A 382 1.34 19.12 21.59
CA TYR A 382 2.03 20.30 22.08
C TYR A 382 3.48 20.01 22.39
N TYR A 383 4.39 20.73 21.74
CA TYR A 383 5.81 20.72 22.05
C TYR A 383 6.16 21.83 23.02
N VAL A 384 6.57 21.45 24.23
CA VAL A 384 6.90 22.34 25.35
C VAL A 384 8.36 22.13 25.78
N ARG A 385 8.90 23.03 26.60
CA ARG A 385 10.28 22.89 27.10
C ARG A 385 10.36 21.72 28.08
N SER A 386 9.52 21.72 29.11
CA SER A 386 9.48 20.67 30.12
C SER A 386 8.07 20.47 30.69
N THR A 387 7.88 19.41 31.46
CA THR A 387 6.68 19.24 32.31
C THR A 387 7.06 19.28 33.78
N ASN A 388 6.08 19.57 34.62
CA ASN A 388 6.14 19.36 36.06
C ASN A 388 5.01 18.38 36.46
N PRO A 389 5.30 17.23 37.09
CA PRO A 389 6.61 16.60 37.28
C PRO A 389 7.37 16.32 35.97
N PRO A 390 8.69 16.06 36.01
CA PRO A 390 9.55 15.97 34.83
C PRO A 390 9.40 14.63 34.09
N PHE A 391 8.39 14.55 33.22
CA PHE A 391 8.14 13.41 32.33
C PHE A 391 8.66 13.71 30.91
N GLY A 392 8.79 12.65 30.09
CA GLY A 392 9.10 12.81 28.67
C GLY A 392 7.94 13.43 27.88
N GLY A 393 6.72 13.11 28.28
CA GLY A 393 5.48 13.65 27.74
C GLY A 393 4.31 13.36 28.68
N CYS A 394 3.12 13.74 28.24
CA CYS A 394 1.88 13.39 28.92
C CYS A 394 0.68 13.41 27.99
N ALA A 395 -0.11 12.33 27.99
CA ALA A 395 -1.34 12.17 27.20
C ALA A 395 -2.61 12.67 27.90
N LYS A 396 -2.49 13.67 28.80
CA LYS A 396 -3.64 14.31 29.44
C LYS A 396 -4.26 15.40 28.58
N TYR A 397 -5.59 15.43 28.56
CA TYR A 397 -6.37 16.41 27.81
C TYR A 397 -7.76 16.65 28.44
N PRO A 398 -8.40 17.81 28.17
CA PRO A 398 -9.76 18.12 28.62
C PRO A 398 -10.84 17.53 27.70
N GLY A 399 -11.76 16.76 28.27
CA GLY A 399 -12.97 16.26 27.66
C GLY A 399 -12.71 15.48 26.37
N ASP A 400 -13.37 15.90 25.31
CA ASP A 400 -13.24 15.35 23.96
C ASP A 400 -12.09 15.96 23.14
N LYS A 401 -11.28 16.86 23.73
CA LYS A 401 -10.18 17.53 23.04
C LYS A 401 -8.92 16.68 23.09
N ALA A 402 -8.90 15.53 22.44
CA ALA A 402 -7.80 14.55 22.49
C ALA A 402 -6.43 15.12 22.11
N GLY A 403 -5.37 14.72 22.80
CA GLY A 403 -4.03 15.23 22.48
C GLY A 403 -2.96 14.75 23.45
N ALA A 404 -1.75 15.22 23.22
CA ALA A 404 -0.62 14.94 24.07
C ALA A 404 0.33 16.14 24.17
N ILE A 405 1.12 16.15 25.24
CA ILE A 405 2.21 17.09 25.49
C ILE A 405 3.51 16.31 25.36
N VAL A 406 4.47 16.86 24.64
CA VAL A 406 5.79 16.25 24.38
C VAL A 406 6.85 17.28 24.77
N THR A 407 7.83 16.88 25.58
CA THR A 407 8.87 17.79 26.06
C THR A 407 10.00 17.98 25.04
N SER A 408 10.95 18.85 25.36
CA SER A 408 12.13 19.08 24.52
C SER A 408 13.28 18.11 24.78
N ASN A 409 13.33 17.48 25.96
CA ASN A 409 14.39 16.56 26.35
C ASN A 409 14.00 15.08 26.15
N ILE A 410 13.33 14.77 25.03
CA ILE A 410 12.72 13.45 24.80
C ILE A 410 13.71 12.39 24.33
N ILE A 411 13.32 11.12 24.52
CA ILE A 411 13.96 9.96 23.91
C ILE A 411 13.25 9.56 22.62
N LYS A 412 13.91 8.76 21.79
CA LYS A 412 13.32 8.23 20.54
C LYS A 412 11.99 7.52 20.85
N TYR A 413 10.99 7.71 19.99
CA TYR A 413 9.60 7.20 20.10
C TYR A 413 8.68 7.82 21.17
N THR A 414 9.10 8.84 21.95
CA THR A 414 8.20 9.48 22.93
C THR A 414 6.90 10.00 22.30
N LEU A 415 6.95 10.62 21.13
CA LEU A 415 5.73 11.06 20.43
C LEU A 415 4.75 9.90 20.20
N GLY A 416 5.25 8.79 19.64
CA GLY A 416 4.42 7.61 19.37
C GLY A 416 3.88 6.96 20.65
N HIS A 417 4.65 6.99 21.72
CA HIS A 417 4.25 6.50 23.05
C HIS A 417 3.09 7.31 23.63
N GLU A 418 3.21 8.65 23.66
CA GLU A 418 2.14 9.50 24.19
C GLU A 418 0.87 9.43 23.36
N VAL A 419 0.99 9.40 22.03
CA VAL A 419 -0.19 9.17 21.18
C VAL A 419 -0.75 7.76 21.40
N GLY A 420 0.08 6.78 21.71
CA GLY A 420 -0.35 5.41 22.03
C GLY A 420 -1.31 5.40 23.22
N HIS A 421 -1.02 6.20 24.25
CA HIS A 421 -1.95 6.41 25.35
C HIS A 421 -3.26 7.06 24.89
N VAL A 422 -3.23 8.09 24.04
CA VAL A 422 -4.47 8.70 23.52
C VAL A 422 -5.35 7.67 22.80
N LEU A 423 -4.74 6.65 22.18
CA LEU A 423 -5.43 5.54 21.50
C LEU A 423 -5.77 4.36 22.43
N GLY A 424 -5.61 4.51 23.74
CA GLY A 424 -6.03 3.54 24.75
C GLY A 424 -5.00 2.48 25.12
N LEU A 425 -3.72 2.68 24.75
CA LEU A 425 -2.65 1.79 25.17
C LEU A 425 -2.22 2.08 26.62
N GLY A 426 -1.87 1.01 27.34
CA GLY A 426 -1.29 1.07 28.68
C GLY A 426 0.17 0.62 28.66
N HIS A 427 0.88 0.92 29.74
CA HIS A 427 2.28 0.55 29.87
C HIS A 427 2.53 -0.97 29.87
N THR A 428 3.75 -1.34 29.47
CA THR A 428 4.28 -2.69 29.53
C THR A 428 5.70 -2.71 30.10
N SER A 429 6.12 -3.85 30.62
CA SER A 429 7.49 -4.08 31.12
C SER A 429 8.46 -4.56 30.02
N ASN A 430 7.98 -4.80 28.79
CA ASN A 430 8.81 -5.30 27.70
C ASN A 430 9.50 -4.17 26.92
N LYS A 431 10.84 -4.14 26.95
CA LYS A 431 11.68 -3.14 26.27
C LYS A 431 11.56 -3.11 24.74
N LYS A 432 11.03 -4.16 24.13
CA LYS A 432 10.75 -4.23 22.68
C LYS A 432 9.41 -3.64 22.28
N ARG A 433 8.58 -3.22 23.24
CA ARG A 433 7.25 -2.67 22.98
C ARG A 433 7.25 -1.16 23.07
N LEU A 434 6.44 -0.52 22.23
CA LEU A 434 6.31 0.95 22.21
C LEU A 434 5.96 1.52 23.59
N MET A 435 5.09 0.83 24.33
CA MET A 435 4.57 1.29 25.62
C MET A 435 5.44 0.87 26.81
N PHE A 436 6.74 0.64 26.62
CA PHE A 436 7.65 0.30 27.72
C PHE A 436 7.67 1.43 28.76
N ALA A 437 7.42 1.09 30.04
CA ALA A 437 7.34 2.07 31.13
C ALA A 437 8.69 2.67 31.57
N GLY A 438 9.80 2.08 31.13
CA GLY A 438 11.14 2.51 31.51
C GLY A 438 11.80 3.43 30.49
N GLN A 439 13.04 3.82 30.79
CA GLN A 439 13.87 4.59 29.87
C GLN A 439 14.50 3.67 28.81
N ASN A 440 14.66 4.17 27.58
CA ASN A 440 15.32 3.52 26.44
C ASN A 440 14.64 2.23 25.94
N ILE A 441 13.77 2.40 24.94
CA ILE A 441 13.13 1.34 24.17
C ILE A 441 14.12 0.75 23.16
N ASP A 442 14.08 -0.57 22.95
CA ASP A 442 14.92 -1.25 21.96
C ASP A 442 14.36 -1.00 20.54
N PRO A 443 15.08 -0.31 19.64
CA PRO A 443 14.59 -0.01 18.30
C PRO A 443 14.71 -1.20 17.31
N PRO A 444 13.82 -1.29 16.30
CA PRO A 444 12.51 -0.64 16.27
C PRO A 444 11.54 -1.34 17.26
N PRO A 445 10.74 -0.59 18.03
CA PRO A 445 9.73 -1.21 18.89
C PRO A 445 8.56 -1.75 18.07
N ASP A 446 7.89 -2.75 18.65
CA ASP A 446 6.73 -3.42 18.06
C ASP A 446 5.46 -3.20 18.90
N LEU A 447 4.31 -3.46 18.29
CA LEU A 447 2.99 -3.52 18.92
C LEU A 447 2.49 -4.97 18.89
N ASN A 448 1.96 -5.46 20.00
CA ASN A 448 1.32 -6.78 20.00
C ASN A 448 -0.09 -6.71 19.41
N ASP A 449 -0.69 -7.85 19.10
CA ASP A 449 -1.99 -7.89 18.42
C ASP A 449 -3.12 -7.21 19.21
N ALA A 450 -3.10 -7.31 20.55
CA ALA A 450 -4.10 -6.64 21.39
C ALA A 450 -3.91 -5.12 21.41
N GLU A 451 -2.67 -4.64 21.36
CA GLU A 451 -2.35 -3.21 21.22
C GLU A 451 -2.81 -2.70 19.84
N LYS A 452 -2.49 -3.43 18.76
CA LYS A 452 -2.92 -3.10 17.39
C LYS A 452 -4.45 -2.98 17.30
N VAL A 453 -5.18 -3.97 17.82
CA VAL A 453 -6.66 -3.95 17.85
C VAL A 453 -7.19 -2.76 18.65
N LYS A 454 -6.61 -2.47 19.83
CA LYS A 454 -7.04 -1.30 20.62
C LYS A 454 -6.86 0.01 19.86
N MET A 455 -5.70 0.20 19.25
CA MET A 455 -5.43 1.42 18.48
C MET A 455 -6.37 1.54 17.28
N PHE A 456 -6.61 0.43 16.57
CA PHE A 456 -7.50 0.38 15.41
C PHE A 456 -8.95 0.72 15.76
N LEU A 457 -9.41 0.27 16.94
CA LEU A 457 -10.77 0.54 17.45
C LEU A 457 -10.90 1.88 18.18
N SER A 458 -9.81 2.64 18.35
CA SER A 458 -9.85 3.96 18.96
C SER A 458 -10.74 4.89 18.13
N LYS A 459 -11.60 5.69 18.79
CA LYS A 459 -12.43 6.69 18.12
C LYS A 459 -11.63 7.79 17.40
N TYR A 460 -10.34 7.92 17.72
CA TYR A 460 -9.41 8.88 17.10
C TYR A 460 -8.60 8.28 15.94
N THR A 461 -8.80 6.99 15.68
CA THR A 461 -8.29 6.31 14.51
C THR A 461 -9.42 6.29 13.49
N ILE A 462 -9.37 7.20 12.53
CA ILE A 462 -10.47 7.43 11.59
C ILE A 462 -10.15 6.86 10.22
N ASN A 463 -11.15 6.45 9.46
CA ASN A 463 -10.97 6.20 8.04
C ASN A 463 -10.67 7.53 7.34
N LEU A 464 -9.64 7.56 6.50
CA LEU A 464 -9.33 8.71 5.65
C LEU A 464 -10.15 8.71 4.37
#